data_AF-A0AAJ2SK76-F1
#
_entry.id   AF-A0AAJ2SK76-F1
#
_cell.length_a   1.000
_cell.length_b   1.000
_cell.length_c   1.000
_cell.angle_alpha   90.00
_cell.angle_beta   90.00
_cell.angle_gamma   90.00
#
_symmetry.space_group_name_H-M   'P 1'
#
loop_
_entity.id
_entity.type
_entity.pdbx_description
1 polymer ?
#
loop_
_entity_poly.entity_id
_entity_poly.type
_entity_poly.pdbx_seq_one_letter_code
_entity_poly.pdbx_strand_id
1 'polypeptide(L)'
;MKAIYFLLLLFTVNSFAQTATEKYNTYLKRFEYFDSRGNLTGYKQYNSYLNQWEYYENKHQGYEIKQPQSSIDVDLVQKTLSSKQSRYDYNLKRIQESINSSTLYLYASSKNKGYSYEESKRSVTEFEAYYVNKVRYGKYDLSYNSVADDLIGFLSKGALKIACDNFKDCN
;
A
#
# COMPACT_ATOMS: atom_id res chain seq x y z
N MET A 1 -41.25 23.14 70.21
CA MET A 1 -39.77 23.20 70.09
C MET A 1 -39.10 21.82 70.07
N LYS A 2 -39.44 20.87 70.96
CA LYS A 2 -38.80 19.53 71.00
C LYS A 2 -38.95 18.69 69.70
N ALA A 3 -40.08 18.80 68.99
CA ALA A 3 -40.31 18.07 67.73
C ALA A 3 -39.42 18.54 66.56
N ILE A 4 -39.02 19.82 66.54
CA ILE A 4 -38.18 20.40 65.48
C ILE A 4 -36.73 19.90 65.61
N TYR A 5 -36.22 19.78 66.84
CA TYR A 5 -34.90 19.19 67.06
C TYR A 5 -34.84 17.71 66.66
N PHE A 6 -35.93 16.97 66.89
CA PHE A 6 -36.04 15.56 66.47
C PHE A 6 -36.10 15.42 64.94
N LEU A 7 -36.78 16.34 64.25
CA LEU A 7 -36.87 16.37 62.78
C LEU A 7 -35.52 16.73 62.14
N LEU A 8 -34.77 17.66 62.75
CA LEU A 8 -33.42 18.03 62.30
C LEU A 8 -32.40 16.90 62.49
N LEU A 9 -32.55 16.09 63.54
CA LEU A 9 -31.67 14.94 63.82
C LEU A 9 -31.89 13.76 62.85
N LEU A 10 -33.09 13.63 62.29
CA LEU A 10 -33.40 12.63 61.25
C LEU A 10 -32.84 13.00 59.87
N PHE A 11 -32.64 14.29 59.59
CA PHE A 11 -32.05 14.75 58.32
C PHE A 11 -30.53 14.58 58.25
N THR A 12 -29.82 14.62 59.38
CA THR A 12 -28.34 14.56 59.40
C THR A 12 -27.78 13.14 59.27
N VAL A 13 -28.58 12.08 59.48
CA VAL A 13 -28.13 10.68 59.41
C VAL A 13 -28.28 10.03 58.04
N ASN A 14 -28.88 10.72 57.06
CA ASN A 14 -29.12 10.18 55.72
C ASN A 14 -28.12 10.67 54.65
N SER A 15 -27.07 11.39 55.03
CA SER A 15 -26.07 11.96 54.11
C SER A 15 -24.87 11.03 53.89
N PHE A 16 -25.11 9.74 53.61
CA PHE A 16 -24.07 8.88 53.06
C PHE A 16 -24.21 8.86 51.53
N ALA A 17 -23.58 9.83 50.87
CA ALA A 17 -23.44 9.81 49.42
C ALA A 17 -22.49 8.67 49.04
N GLN A 18 -23.04 7.61 48.45
CA GLN A 18 -22.28 6.50 47.90
C GLN A 18 -21.43 7.03 46.74
N THR A 19 -20.12 7.14 46.92
CA THR A 19 -19.19 7.68 45.92
C THR A 19 -18.77 6.67 44.85
N ALA A 20 -19.21 5.42 44.97
CA ALA A 20 -18.93 4.36 44.01
C ALA A 20 -20.20 3.58 43.63
N THR A 21 -20.37 3.30 42.33
CA THR A 21 -21.43 2.43 41.81
C THR A 21 -20.88 1.03 41.58
N GLU A 22 -21.55 0.00 42.10
CA GLU A 22 -21.21 -1.41 41.83
C GLU A 22 -22.11 -1.97 40.72
N LYS A 23 -21.51 -2.59 39.70
CA LYS A 23 -22.23 -3.24 38.60
C LYS A 23 -21.64 -4.62 38.32
N TYR A 24 -22.50 -5.63 38.22
CA TYR A 24 -22.07 -6.96 37.80
C TYR A 24 -21.83 -7.01 36.28
N ASN A 25 -20.67 -7.51 35.87
CA ASN A 25 -20.32 -7.75 34.48
C ASN A 25 -20.46 -9.25 34.19
N THR A 26 -21.54 -9.63 33.53
CA THR A 26 -21.84 -11.05 33.22
C THR A 26 -20.79 -11.69 32.33
N TYR A 27 -20.16 -10.94 31.42
CA TYR A 27 -19.14 -11.45 30.51
C TYR A 27 -17.84 -11.80 31.26
N LEU A 28 -17.42 -10.93 32.17
CA LEU A 28 -16.19 -11.10 32.96
C LEU A 28 -16.42 -11.80 34.30
N LYS A 29 -17.67 -12.11 34.65
CA LYS A 29 -18.10 -12.74 35.91
C LYS A 29 -17.51 -12.07 37.15
N ARG A 30 -17.55 -10.74 37.18
CA ARG A 30 -16.97 -9.91 38.26
C ARG A 30 -17.86 -8.71 38.56
N PHE A 31 -17.72 -8.16 39.76
CA PHE A 31 -18.37 -6.89 40.13
C PHE A 31 -17.38 -5.75 39.91
N GLU A 32 -17.81 -4.75 39.15
CA GLU A 32 -17.03 -3.58 38.74
C GLU A 32 -17.47 -2.35 39.54
N TYR A 33 -16.49 -1.57 40.01
CA TYR A 33 -16.68 -0.36 40.80
C TYR A 33 -16.37 0.87 39.96
N PHE A 34 -17.28 1.84 39.94
CA PHE A 34 -17.15 3.06 39.15
C PHE A 34 -17.22 4.30 40.04
N ASP A 35 -16.40 5.32 39.75
CA ASP A 35 -16.50 6.63 40.40
C ASP A 35 -17.73 7.43 39.92
N SER A 36 -17.97 8.59 40.53
CA SER A 36 -19.09 9.49 40.17
C SER A 36 -19.04 10.04 38.75
N ARG A 37 -17.91 9.90 38.04
CA ARG A 37 -17.73 10.28 36.63
C ARG A 37 -17.88 9.09 35.69
N GLY A 38 -18.13 7.89 36.21
CA GLY A 38 -18.28 6.66 35.44
C GLY A 38 -16.97 5.97 35.09
N ASN A 39 -15.83 6.35 35.68
CA ASN A 39 -14.55 5.65 35.47
C ASN A 39 -14.45 4.42 36.37
N LEU A 40 -13.97 3.30 35.82
CA LEU A 40 -13.72 2.08 36.60
C LEU A 40 -12.58 2.30 37.60
N THR A 41 -12.86 2.22 38.90
CA THR A 41 -11.88 2.38 39.99
C THR A 41 -11.35 1.04 40.51
N GLY A 42 -12.01 -0.07 40.20
CA GLY A 42 -11.59 -1.41 40.59
C GLY A 42 -12.64 -2.47 40.29
N TYR A 43 -12.35 -3.72 40.65
CA TYR A 43 -13.31 -4.81 40.58
C TYR A 43 -13.04 -5.86 41.66
N LYS A 44 -14.07 -6.64 42.00
CA LYS A 44 -13.93 -7.87 42.80
C LYS A 44 -14.38 -9.09 42.00
N GLN A 45 -13.67 -10.19 42.16
CA GLN A 45 -14.05 -11.48 41.59
C GLN A 45 -13.99 -12.58 42.66
N TYR A 46 -14.81 -13.62 42.50
CA TYR A 46 -14.79 -14.76 43.39
C TYR A 46 -13.74 -15.77 42.93
N ASN A 47 -12.77 -16.05 43.79
CA ASN A 47 -11.79 -17.10 43.56
C ASN A 47 -12.32 -18.42 44.14
N SER A 48 -12.75 -19.34 43.26
CA SER A 48 -13.30 -20.63 43.65
C SER A 48 -12.27 -21.60 44.24
N TYR A 49 -10.97 -21.40 43.99
CA TYR A 49 -9.92 -22.26 44.56
C TYR A 49 -9.66 -21.92 46.02
N LEU A 50 -9.70 -20.63 46.35
CA LEU A 50 -9.48 -20.11 47.70
C LEU A 50 -10.78 -19.85 48.47
N ASN A 51 -11.93 -20.08 47.82
CA ASN A 51 -13.28 -19.84 48.36
C ASN A 51 -13.48 -18.42 48.92
N GLN A 52 -12.91 -17.40 48.29
CA GLN A 52 -12.94 -16.02 48.78
C GLN A 52 -13.09 -14.98 47.67
N TRP A 53 -13.51 -13.76 48.04
CA TRP A 53 -13.54 -12.61 47.13
C TRP A 53 -12.19 -11.90 47.11
N GLU A 54 -11.68 -11.67 45.90
CA GLU A 54 -10.42 -10.94 45.67
C GLU A 54 -10.73 -9.57 45.07
N TYR A 55 -10.12 -8.52 45.63
CA TYR A 55 -10.32 -7.13 45.24
C TYR A 55 -9.09 -6.59 44.50
N TYR A 56 -9.34 -5.93 43.37
CA TYR A 56 -8.30 -5.36 42.52
C TYR A 56 -8.59 -3.88 42.28
N GLU A 57 -7.67 -3.03 42.69
CA GLU A 57 -7.73 -1.60 42.39
C GLU A 57 -7.30 -1.34 40.95
N ASN A 58 -8.10 -0.56 40.23
CA ASN A 58 -7.69 -0.02 38.94
C ASN A 58 -6.83 1.21 39.21
N LYS A 59 -5.56 1.00 39.53
CA LYS A 59 -4.59 2.09 39.60
C LYS A 59 -4.51 2.69 38.20
N HIS A 60 -4.94 3.94 38.04
CA HIS A 60 -4.77 4.71 36.82
C HIS A 60 -3.27 4.87 36.50
N GLN A 61 -2.64 3.83 35.96
CA GLN A 61 -1.55 4.02 35.02
C GLN A 61 -2.23 4.50 33.75
N GLY A 62 -1.98 5.76 33.39
CA GLY A 62 -2.50 6.34 32.16
C GLY A 62 -2.26 5.36 31.03
N TYR A 63 -3.34 4.92 30.38
CA TYR A 63 -3.20 4.12 29.17
C TYR A 63 -2.52 5.02 28.14
N GLU A 64 -1.20 4.88 27.99
CA GLU A 64 -0.52 5.35 26.78
C GLU A 64 -1.18 4.62 25.62
N ILE A 65 -2.02 5.33 24.87
CA ILE A 65 -2.44 4.89 23.56
C ILE A 65 -1.16 4.86 22.73
N LYS A 66 -0.48 3.72 22.69
CA LYS A 66 0.55 3.47 21.69
C LYS A 66 -0.16 3.58 20.35
N GLN A 67 0.08 4.69 19.64
CA GLN A 67 -0.30 4.87 18.25
C GLN A 67 0.03 3.55 17.52
N PRO A 68 -0.90 2.98 16.73
CA PRO A 68 -0.63 1.73 16.03
C PRO A 68 0.63 1.92 15.18
N GLN A 69 1.73 1.31 15.59
CA GLN A 69 2.96 1.37 14.83
C GLN A 69 2.72 0.58 13.55
N SER A 70 2.75 1.25 12.40
CA SER A 70 2.69 0.59 11.10
C SER A 70 3.80 -0.47 11.05
N SER A 71 3.43 -1.72 10.78
CA SER A 71 4.39 -2.80 10.52
C SER A 71 5.10 -2.65 9.17
N ILE A 72 4.68 -1.68 8.36
CA ILE A 72 5.25 -1.39 7.04
C ILE A 72 6.37 -0.39 7.21
N ASP A 73 7.58 -0.81 6.82
CA ASP A 73 8.72 0.07 6.61
C ASP A 73 8.48 0.92 5.35
N VAL A 74 7.97 2.14 5.56
CA VAL A 74 7.63 3.08 4.50
C VAL A 74 8.87 3.50 3.70
N ASP A 75 10.04 3.55 4.33
CA ASP A 75 11.29 3.92 3.68
C ASP A 75 11.76 2.81 2.73
N LEU A 76 11.66 1.55 3.17
CA LEU A 76 11.95 0.39 2.30
C LEU A 76 10.98 0.32 1.11
N VAL A 77 9.69 0.59 1.34
CA VAL A 77 8.68 0.66 0.28
C VAL A 77 9.04 1.78 -0.72
N GLN A 78 9.32 2.98 -0.22
CA GLN A 78 9.68 4.13 -1.06
C GLN A 78 10.92 3.83 -1.90
N LYS A 79 11.99 3.31 -1.28
CA LYS A 79 13.23 2.94 -1.97
C LYS A 79 12.99 1.88 -3.05
N THR A 80 12.16 0.89 -2.76
CA THR A 80 11.82 -0.18 -3.71
C THR A 80 11.03 0.37 -4.89
N LEU A 81 10.04 1.22 -4.65
CA LEU A 81 9.25 1.87 -5.70
C LEU A 81 10.11 2.78 -6.57
N SER A 82 10.97 3.61 -5.96
CA SER A 82 11.91 4.44 -6.72
C SER A 82 12.85 3.60 -7.59
N SER A 83 13.36 2.48 -7.07
CA SER A 83 14.21 1.58 -7.87
C SER A 83 13.47 0.98 -9.05
N LYS A 84 12.21 0.55 -8.86
CA LYS A 84 11.38 0.05 -9.96
C LYS A 84 11.08 1.12 -11.01
N GLN A 85 10.76 2.34 -10.58
CA GLN A 85 10.52 3.46 -11.48
C GLN A 85 11.76 3.80 -12.31
N SER A 86 12.94 3.88 -11.69
CA SER A 86 14.19 4.15 -12.42
C SER A 86 14.50 3.07 -13.46
N ARG A 87 14.21 1.80 -13.18
CA ARG A 87 14.38 0.71 -14.17
C ARG A 87 13.39 0.84 -15.32
N TYR A 88 12.13 1.14 -15.00
CA TYR A 88 11.11 1.40 -16.00
C TYR A 88 11.54 2.53 -16.96
N ASP A 89 11.97 3.67 -16.41
CA ASP A 89 12.38 4.83 -17.21
C ASP A 89 13.60 4.52 -18.08
N TYR A 90 14.59 3.82 -17.51
CA TYR A 90 15.79 3.39 -18.22
C TYR A 90 15.45 2.44 -19.39
N ASN A 91 14.60 1.44 -19.15
CA ASN A 91 14.21 0.47 -20.17
C ASN A 91 13.33 1.10 -21.25
N LEU A 92 12.43 2.01 -20.87
CA LEU A 92 11.65 2.78 -21.84
C LEU A 92 12.56 3.56 -22.80
N LYS A 93 13.61 4.20 -22.27
CA LYS A 93 14.62 4.90 -23.08
C LYS A 93 15.33 3.95 -24.04
N ARG A 94 15.79 2.78 -23.58
CA ARG A 94 16.46 1.77 -24.42
C ARG A 94 15.57 1.28 -25.56
N ILE A 95 14.28 1.06 -25.29
CA ILE A 95 13.31 0.66 -26.31
C ILE A 95 13.15 1.78 -27.35
N GLN A 96 13.05 3.03 -26.90
CA GLN A 96 12.95 4.18 -27.81
C GLN A 96 14.21 4.33 -28.68
N GLU A 97 15.40 4.12 -28.11
CA GLU A 97 16.66 4.09 -28.85
C GLU A 97 16.67 2.97 -29.90
N SER A 98 16.20 1.77 -29.54
CA SER A 98 16.08 0.65 -30.49
C SER A 98 15.11 0.95 -31.64
N ILE A 99 13.98 1.63 -31.37
CA ILE A 99 13.05 2.08 -32.42
C ILE A 99 13.77 3.05 -33.36
N ASN A 100 14.46 4.05 -32.82
CA ASN A 100 15.17 5.05 -33.61
C ASN A 100 16.26 4.41 -34.48
N SER A 101 17.08 3.53 -33.90
CA SER A 101 18.13 2.80 -34.62
C SER A 101 17.57 1.89 -35.71
N SER A 102 16.45 1.21 -35.44
CA SER A 102 15.76 0.36 -36.42
C SER A 102 15.21 1.16 -37.60
N THR A 103 14.61 2.32 -37.32
CA THR A 103 14.13 3.24 -38.35
C THR A 103 15.27 3.78 -39.20
N LEU A 104 16.39 4.17 -38.59
CA LEU A 104 17.59 4.62 -39.31
C LEU A 104 18.18 3.51 -40.19
N TYR A 105 18.22 2.27 -39.69
CA TYR A 105 18.66 1.11 -40.44
C TYR A 105 17.80 0.91 -41.70
N LEU A 106 16.48 1.05 -41.62
CA LEU A 106 15.59 0.93 -42.78
C LEU A 106 15.88 2.01 -43.84
N TYR A 107 16.06 3.26 -43.43
CA TYR A 107 16.45 4.34 -44.33
C TYR A 107 17.81 4.07 -44.99
N ALA A 108 18.80 3.60 -44.22
CA ALA A 108 20.13 3.28 -44.72
C ALA A 108 20.10 2.12 -45.72
N SER A 109 19.38 1.04 -45.40
CA SER A 109 19.23 -0.15 -46.24
C SER A 109 18.59 0.22 -47.59
N SER A 110 17.50 0.98 -47.55
CA SER A 110 16.83 1.52 -48.73
C SER A 110 17.78 2.31 -49.62
N LYS A 111 18.52 3.28 -49.03
CA LYS A 111 19.46 4.14 -49.75
C LYS A 111 20.59 3.32 -50.39
N ASN A 112 21.17 2.38 -49.66
CA ASN A 112 22.29 1.56 -50.12
C ASN A 112 21.92 0.67 -51.32
N LYS A 113 20.65 0.28 -51.42
CA LYS A 113 20.13 -0.56 -52.50
C LYS A 113 19.53 0.26 -53.66
N GLY A 114 19.55 1.60 -53.58
CA GLY A 114 19.08 2.49 -54.65
C GLY A 114 17.58 2.75 -54.67
N TYR A 115 16.86 2.45 -53.59
CA TYR A 115 15.43 2.75 -53.47
C TYR A 115 15.18 4.22 -53.14
N SER A 116 14.02 4.72 -53.54
CA SER A 116 13.59 6.11 -53.29
C SER A 116 13.25 6.37 -51.82
N TYR A 117 13.22 7.66 -51.45
CA TYR A 117 12.77 8.09 -50.13
C TYR A 117 11.33 7.65 -49.82
N GLU A 118 10.42 7.68 -50.80
CA GLU A 118 9.04 7.27 -50.58
C GLU A 118 8.89 5.77 -50.32
N GLU A 119 9.70 4.93 -50.99
CA GLU A 119 9.77 3.49 -50.71
C GLU A 119 10.32 3.19 -49.31
N SER A 120 11.32 3.98 -48.89
CA SER A 120 11.87 3.90 -47.53
C SER A 120 10.81 4.25 -46.48
N LYS A 121 10.08 5.34 -46.70
CA LYS A 121 9.03 5.83 -45.80
C LYS A 121 7.88 4.83 -45.65
N ARG A 122 7.44 4.22 -46.76
CA ARG A 122 6.41 3.17 -46.74
C ARG A 122 6.85 1.99 -45.86
N SER A 123 8.10 1.56 -45.97
CA SER A 123 8.64 0.45 -45.18
C SER A 123 8.78 0.81 -43.70
N VAL A 124 9.12 2.05 -43.38
CA VAL A 124 9.12 2.55 -41.99
C VAL A 124 7.69 2.57 -41.43
N THR A 125 6.70 3.02 -42.20
CA THR A 125 5.28 2.96 -41.79
C THR A 125 4.83 1.51 -41.54
N GLU A 126 5.27 0.56 -42.37
CA GLU A 126 5.01 -0.86 -42.17
C GLU A 126 5.66 -1.37 -40.86
N PHE A 127 6.91 -1.00 -40.60
CA PHE A 127 7.62 -1.35 -39.37
C PHE A 127 6.90 -0.79 -38.13
N GLU A 128 6.45 0.45 -38.20
CA GLU A 128 5.67 1.08 -37.14
C GLU A 128 4.36 0.34 -36.88
N ALA A 129 3.61 0.02 -37.94
CA ALA A 129 2.32 -0.65 -37.84
C ALA A 129 2.43 -2.04 -37.23
N TYR A 130 3.39 -2.86 -37.66
CA TYR A 130 3.46 -4.27 -37.27
C TYR A 130 4.30 -4.54 -36.02
N TYR A 131 5.29 -3.69 -35.73
CA TYR A 131 6.23 -3.91 -34.63
C TYR A 131 6.14 -2.83 -33.56
N VAL A 132 6.33 -1.55 -33.91
CA VAL A 132 6.35 -0.47 -32.92
C VAL A 132 5.03 -0.35 -32.18
N ASN A 133 3.89 -0.42 -32.89
CA ASN A 133 2.57 -0.33 -32.27
C ASN A 133 2.28 -1.48 -31.30
N LYS A 134 2.78 -2.70 -31.57
CA LYS A 134 2.65 -3.83 -30.63
C LYS A 134 3.44 -3.61 -29.34
N VAL A 135 4.59 -2.93 -29.44
CA VAL A 135 5.38 -2.54 -28.26
C VAL A 135 4.70 -1.37 -27.53
N ARG A 136 4.27 -0.33 -28.25
CA ARG A 136 3.68 0.90 -27.70
C ARG A 136 2.36 0.66 -26.97
N TYR A 137 1.50 -0.18 -27.53
CA TYR A 137 0.15 -0.43 -26.98
C TYR A 137 0.06 -1.74 -26.19
N GLY A 138 1.13 -2.52 -26.14
CA GLY A 138 1.18 -3.73 -25.32
C GLY A 138 1.35 -3.40 -23.84
N LYS A 139 0.86 -4.30 -22.99
CA LYS A 139 0.95 -4.17 -21.52
C LYS A 139 2.18 -4.94 -21.04
N TYR A 140 3.30 -4.25 -20.97
CA TYR A 140 4.58 -4.82 -20.54
C TYR A 140 5.04 -4.19 -19.23
N ASP A 141 5.60 -5.00 -18.33
CA ASP A 141 6.27 -4.48 -17.14
C ASP A 141 7.74 -4.14 -17.48
N LEU A 142 7.98 -2.88 -17.81
CA LEU A 142 9.31 -2.40 -18.18
C LEU A 142 10.25 -2.22 -16.97
N SER A 143 9.80 -2.50 -15.74
CA SER A 143 10.70 -2.54 -14.58
C SER A 143 11.63 -3.77 -14.58
N TYR A 144 11.41 -4.72 -15.50
CA TYR A 144 12.26 -5.88 -15.75
C TYR A 144 13.10 -5.73 -17.01
N ASN A 145 14.42 -5.91 -16.87
CA ASN A 145 15.35 -5.80 -18.00
C ASN A 145 15.10 -6.85 -19.07
N SER A 146 14.78 -8.09 -18.68
CA SER A 146 14.51 -9.17 -19.63
C SER A 146 13.34 -8.86 -20.56
N VAL A 147 12.27 -8.25 -20.03
CA VAL A 147 11.13 -7.81 -20.84
C VAL A 147 11.57 -6.75 -21.86
N ALA A 148 12.38 -5.78 -21.43
CA ALA A 148 12.92 -4.77 -22.35
C ALA A 148 13.83 -5.38 -23.41
N ASP A 149 14.69 -6.33 -23.04
CA ASP A 149 15.61 -7.03 -23.93
C ASP A 149 14.85 -7.83 -25.00
N ASP A 150 13.77 -8.52 -24.60
CA ASP A 150 12.89 -9.26 -25.51
C ASP A 150 12.20 -8.31 -26.52
N LEU A 151 11.71 -7.17 -26.05
CA LEU A 151 11.06 -6.16 -26.90
C LEU A 151 12.05 -5.51 -27.88
N ILE A 152 13.28 -5.22 -27.43
CA ILE A 152 14.37 -4.73 -28.28
C ILE A 152 14.69 -5.78 -29.35
N GLY A 153 14.87 -7.05 -28.95
CA GLY A 153 15.12 -8.15 -29.89
C GLY A 153 13.99 -8.32 -30.91
N PHE A 154 12.73 -8.17 -30.48
CA PHE A 154 11.56 -8.18 -31.36
C PHE A 154 11.59 -7.03 -32.37
N LEU A 155 11.91 -5.81 -31.94
CA LEU A 155 12.03 -4.63 -32.82
C LEU A 155 13.16 -4.81 -33.85
N SER A 156 14.35 -5.23 -33.41
CA SER A 156 15.49 -5.44 -34.32
C SER A 156 15.20 -6.51 -35.37
N LYS A 157 14.60 -7.64 -34.96
CA LYS A 157 14.19 -8.69 -35.90
C LYS A 157 13.12 -8.20 -36.88
N GLY A 158 12.19 -7.36 -36.41
CA GLY A 158 11.17 -6.76 -37.25
C GLY A 158 11.73 -5.86 -38.33
N ALA A 159 12.69 -5.00 -37.97
CA ALA A 159 13.38 -4.12 -38.91
C ALA A 159 14.17 -4.92 -39.95
N LEU A 160 14.92 -5.94 -39.53
CA LEU A 160 15.63 -6.85 -40.44
C LEU A 160 14.67 -7.54 -41.41
N LYS A 161 13.52 -8.02 -40.91
CA LYS A 161 12.51 -8.66 -41.76
C LYS A 161 11.98 -7.69 -42.83
N ILE A 162 11.62 -6.47 -42.44
CA ILE A 162 11.14 -5.44 -43.38
C ILE A 162 12.22 -5.12 -44.42
N ALA A 163 13.48 -4.95 -43.99
CA ALA A 163 14.59 -4.66 -44.91
C ALA A 163 14.82 -5.81 -45.89
N CYS A 164 14.74 -7.05 -45.43
CA CYS A 164 14.90 -8.23 -46.27
C CYS A 164 13.77 -8.36 -47.30
N ASP A 165 12.52 -8.13 -46.87
CA ASP A 165 11.35 -8.25 -47.73
C ASP A 165 11.32 -7.13 -48.79
N ASN A 166 11.50 -5.88 -48.35
CA ASN A 166 11.26 -4.69 -49.18
C ASN A 166 12.50 -4.22 -49.93
N PHE A 167 13.70 -4.41 -49.37
CA PHE A 167 14.97 -3.91 -49.95
C PHE A 167 15.96 -5.00 -50.33
N LYS A 168 15.63 -6.27 -50.10
CA LYS A 168 16.55 -7.41 -50.29
C LYS A 168 17.85 -7.24 -49.50
N ASP A 169 17.74 -6.63 -48.32
CA ASP A 169 18.82 -6.51 -47.35
C ASP A 169 18.54 -7.39 -46.14
N CYS A 170 19.11 -8.59 -46.15
CA CYS A 170 18.83 -9.64 -45.16
C CYS A 170 19.99 -9.88 -44.18
N ASN A 171 20.96 -8.96 -44.17
CA ASN A 171 22.17 -9.03 -43.36
C ASN A 171 22.08 -8.12 -42.12
#